data_AF-L1P2Q8-F1
#
_entry.id   AF-L1P2Q8-F1
#
_cell.length_a   1.000
_cell.length_b   1.000
_cell.length_c   1.000
_cell.angle_alpha   90.00
_cell.angle_beta   90.00
_cell.angle_gamma   90.00
#
_symmetry.space_group_name_H-M   'P 1'
#
loop_
_entity.id
_entity.type
_entity.pdbx_description
1 polymer ?
#
loop_
_entity_poly.entity_id
_entity_poly.type
_entity_poly.pdbx_seq_one_letter_code
_entity_poly.pdbx_strand_id
1 'polypeptide(L)' 'MRKVTLDDFIMPEFRGQNPDDYEFRGDGKIVRKDRWENGIHRIHTVLMRAGVMPDEPEFEIDDVVKAVRSLLDKPDDTEQ' A
#
# COMPACT_ATOMS: atom_id res chain seq x y z
N MET A 1 -23.12 15.58 -31.23
CA MET A 1 -23.47 14.50 -30.28
C MET A 1 -22.34 13.48 -30.29
N ARG A 2 -21.76 13.11 -29.13
CA ARG A 2 -20.69 12.11 -29.13
C ARG A 2 -21.25 10.70 -29.31
N LYS A 3 -20.49 9.82 -29.97
CA LYS A 3 -20.83 8.39 -30.06
C LYS A 3 -20.60 7.72 -28.71
N VAL A 4 -21.44 6.72 -28.39
CA VAL A 4 -21.25 5.85 -27.22
C VAL A 4 -20.01 4.99 -27.43
N THR A 5 -19.21 4.81 -26.38
CA THR A 5 -18.01 3.95 -26.35
C THR A 5 -18.10 2.91 -25.24
N LEU A 6 -17.20 1.91 -25.22
CA LEU A 6 -17.14 0.91 -24.14
C LEU A 6 -16.87 1.55 -22.77
N ASP A 7 -16.07 2.62 -22.72
CA ASP A 7 -15.78 3.39 -21.50
C ASP A 7 -17.05 3.94 -20.83
N ASP A 8 -18.13 4.16 -21.58
CA ASP A 8 -19.39 4.64 -21.02
C ASP A 8 -20.08 3.59 -20.15
N PHE A 9 -19.78 2.31 -20.38
CA PHE A 9 -20.27 1.18 -19.59
C PHE A 9 -19.33 0.81 -18.44
N ILE A 10 -18.08 1.29 -18.46
CA ILE A 10 -17.09 1.03 -17.42
C ILE A 10 -17.33 2.00 -16.25
N MET A 11 -17.27 1.46 -15.03
CA MET A 11 -17.32 2.25 -13.81
C MET A 11 -16.23 3.34 -13.83
N PRO A 12 -16.52 4.60 -13.46
CA PRO A 12 -15.60 5.72 -13.61
C PRO A 12 -14.16 5.47 -13.12
N GLU A 13 -14.01 4.77 -11.99
CA GLU A 13 -12.72 4.48 -11.36
C GLU A 13 -11.84 3.46 -12.12
N PHE A 14 -12.42 2.69 -13.06
CA PHE A 14 -11.69 1.67 -13.83
C PHE A 14 -11.50 2.04 -15.30
N ARG A 15 -11.97 3.22 -15.73
CA ARG A 15 -11.79 3.68 -17.12
C ARG A 15 -10.32 3.87 -17.45
N GLY A 16 -9.90 3.35 -18.60
CA GLY A 16 -8.51 3.42 -19.06
C GLY A 16 -7.50 2.62 -18.23
N GLN A 17 -7.95 1.84 -17.25
CA GLN A 17 -7.10 0.96 -16.45
C GLN A 17 -6.93 -0.39 -17.15
N ASN A 18 -5.76 -1.04 -16.97
CA ASN A 18 -5.54 -2.40 -17.47
C ASN A 18 -6.14 -3.42 -16.49
N PRO A 19 -7.14 -4.23 -16.88
CA PRO A 19 -7.73 -5.25 -16.00
C PRO A 19 -6.70 -6.25 -15.46
N ASP A 20 -5.60 -6.51 -16.18
CA ASP A 20 -4.56 -7.45 -15.75
C ASP A 20 -3.80 -6.98 -14.50
N ASP A 21 -3.87 -5.70 -14.15
CA ASP A 21 -3.29 -5.15 -12.92
C ASP A 21 -4.15 -5.44 -11.68
N TYR A 22 -5.37 -5.97 -11.86
CA TYR A 22 -6.37 -6.09 -10.80
C TYR A 22 -6.81 -7.53 -10.55
N GLU A 23 -7.31 -7.77 -9.35
CA GLU A 23 -7.89 -9.02 -8.92
C GLU A 23 -9.13 -8.79 -8.04
N PHE A 24 -9.97 -9.81 -7.93
CA PHE A 24 -11.02 -9.83 -6.92
C PHE A 24 -10.43 -10.20 -5.56
N ARG A 25 -10.67 -9.35 -4.57
CA ARG A 25 -10.46 -9.69 -3.16
C ARG A 25 -11.59 -10.62 -2.69
N GLY A 26 -11.37 -11.35 -1.59
CA GLY A 26 -12.35 -12.29 -1.03
C GLY A 26 -13.72 -11.69 -0.68
N ASP A 27 -13.84 -10.37 -0.59
CA ASP A 27 -15.10 -9.63 -0.40
C ASP A 27 -15.74 -9.14 -1.71
N GLY A 28 -15.22 -9.55 -2.87
CA GLY A 28 -15.73 -9.20 -4.20
C GLY A 28 -15.26 -7.83 -4.72
N LYS A 29 -14.42 -7.10 -3.97
CA LYS A 29 -13.87 -5.82 -4.45
C LYS A 29 -12.74 -6.03 -5.46
N ILE A 30 -12.72 -5.21 -6.50
CA ILE A 30 -11.61 -5.14 -7.45
C ILE A 30 -10.49 -4.32 -6.79
N VAL A 31 -9.31 -4.92 -6.66
CA VAL A 31 -8.12 -4.29 -6.05
C VAL A 31 -6.90 -4.54 -6.93
N ARG A 32 -5.90 -3.66 -6.87
CA ARG A 32 -4.64 -3.90 -7.58
C ARG A 32 -3.90 -5.10 -6.99
N LYS A 33 -3.25 -5.88 -7.86
CA LYS A 33 -2.41 -7.03 -7.48
C LYS A 33 -1.18 -6.61 -6.67
N ASP A 34 -0.57 -5.48 -7.04
CA ASP A 34 0.60 -4.89 -6.38
C ASP A 34 0.31 -4.17 -5.05
N ARG A 35 -0.92 -4.21 -4.53
CA ARG A 35 -1.32 -3.45 -3.33
C ARG A 35 -0.50 -3.79 -2.08
N TRP A 36 -0.02 -5.04 -1.98
CA TRP A 36 0.77 -5.51 -0.83
C TRP A 36 2.20 -4.98 -0.89
N GLU A 37 2.81 -5.00 -2.07
CA GLU A 37 4.12 -4.39 -2.34
C GLU A 37 4.07 -2.88 -2.09
N ASN A 38 3.12 -2.18 -2.71
CA ASN A 38 2.88 -0.76 -2.45
C ASN A 38 2.61 -0.47 -0.96
N GLY A 39 1.93 -1.39 -0.27
CA GLY A 39 1.66 -1.32 1.16
C GLY A 39 2.94 -1.36 2.00
N ILE A 40 3.82 -2.32 1.73
CA ILE A 40 5.07 -2.44 2.50
C ILE A 40 6.03 -1.27 2.23
N HIS A 41 6.13 -0.76 0.99
CA HIS A 41 6.91 0.44 0.68
C HIS A 41 6.41 1.69 1.42
N ARG A 42 5.08 1.83 1.59
CA ARG A 42 4.50 2.91 2.38
C ARG A 42 4.86 2.78 3.85
N ILE A 43 4.76 1.58 4.42
CA ILE A 43 5.14 1.33 5.81
C ILE A 43 6.64 1.62 6.02
N HIS A 44 7.51 1.13 5.14
CA HIS A 44 8.93 1.43 5.14
C HIS A 44 9.19 2.94 5.18
N THR A 45 8.54 3.70 4.30
CA THR A 45 8.66 5.16 4.24
C THR A 45 8.25 5.83 5.56
N VAL A 46 7.19 5.34 6.20
CA VAL A 46 6.73 5.85 7.51
C VAL A 46 7.75 5.56 8.61
N LEU A 47 8.28 4.34 8.65
CA LEU A 47 9.29 3.93 9.64
C LEU A 47 10.61 4.67 9.46
N MET A 48 11.04 4.88 8.22
CA MET A 48 12.20 5.71 7.88
C MET A 48 12.02 7.14 8.40
N ARG A 49 10.86 7.75 8.14
CA ARG A 49 10.55 9.11 8.64
C ARG A 49 10.50 9.19 10.17
N ALA A 50 10.12 8.10 10.84
CA ALA A 50 10.13 8.00 12.29
C ALA A 50 11.54 7.72 12.86
N GLY A 51 12.57 7.57 12.01
CA GLY A 51 13.95 7.32 12.43
C GLY A 51 14.18 5.93 13.00
N VAL A 52 13.27 4.98 12.75
CA VAL A 52 13.38 3.59 13.25
C VAL A 52 13.84 2.60 12.19
N MET A 53 14.04 3.05 10.97
CA MET A 53 14.55 2.26 9.85
C MET A 53 15.46 3.13 8.96
N PRO A 54 16.52 2.57 8.34
CA PRO A 54 17.38 3.31 7.41
C PRO A 54 16.63 3.85 6.18
N ASP A 55 17.17 4.92 5.58
CA ASP A 55 16.72 5.44 4.29
C ASP A 55 17.44 4.71 3.15
N GLU A 56 17.04 3.46 2.93
CA GLU A 56 17.60 2.59 1.90
C GLU A 56 16.56 2.29 0.81
N PRO A 57 16.98 2.22 -0.47
CA PRO A 57 16.06 1.94 -1.58
C PRO A 57 15.58 0.48 -1.59
N GLU A 58 16.39 -0.44 -1.07
CA GLU A 58 16.10 -1.86 -0.95
C GLU A 58 15.98 -2.22 0.54
N PHE A 59 15.01 -3.05 0.89
CA PHE A 59 14.78 -3.51 2.25
C PHE A 59 14.07 -4.85 2.25
N GLU A 60 14.23 -5.61 3.34
CA GLU A 60 13.51 -6.86 3.54
C GLU A 60 12.27 -6.66 4.42
N ILE A 61 11.22 -7.45 4.16
CA ILE A 61 9.97 -7.39 4.93
C ILE A 61 10.22 -7.67 6.42
N ASP A 62 11.15 -8.57 6.73
CA ASP A 62 11.48 -8.93 8.11
C ASP A 62 12.07 -7.75 8.89
N ASP A 63 12.83 -6.87 8.23
CA ASP A 63 13.36 -5.65 8.85
C ASP A 63 12.24 -4.66 9.18
N VAL A 64 11.26 -4.52 8.29
CA VAL A 64 10.05 -3.71 8.53
C VAL A 64 9.29 -4.26 9.74
N VAL A 65 9.08 -5.57 9.83
CA VAL A 65 8.39 -6.21 10.96
C VAL A 65 9.15 -5.99 12.27
N LYS A 66 10.48 -6.13 12.26
CA LYS A 66 11.33 -5.91 13.42
C LYS A 66 11.28 -4.45 13.91
N ALA A 67 11.32 -3.49 13.00
CA ALA A 67 11.19 -2.07 13.31
C ALA A 67 9.81 -1.76 13.94
N VAL A 68 8.73 -2.35 13.42
CA VAL A 68 7.39 -2.21 14.01
C VAL A 68 7.33 -2.78 15.43
N ARG A 69 7.88 -3.98 15.67
CA ARG A 69 7.92 -4.56 17.04
C ARG A 69 8.70 -3.68 18.01
N SER A 70 9.83 -3.13 17.56
CA SER A 70 10.68 -2.26 18.38
C SER A 70 10.00 -0.95 18.78
N LEU A 71 8.97 -0.50 18.06
CA LEU A 71 8.13 0.63 18.46
C LEU A 71 7.11 0.25 19.54
N LEU A 72 6.62 -0.98 19.54
CA LEU A 72 5.63 -1.47 20.51
C LEU A 72 6.26 -1.87 21.85
N ASP A 73 7.52 -2.32 21.82
CA ASP A 73 8.26 -2.73 23.01
C ASP A 73 8.89 -1.56 23.80
N LYS A 74 8.82 -0.33 23.26
CA LYS A 74 9.21 0.87 24.02
C LYS A 74 8.06 1.22 24.97
N PRO A 75 8.28 1.24 26.30
CA PRO A 75 7.27 1.78 27.22
C PRO A 75 7.00 3.24 26.84
N ASP A 76 5.73 3.63 26.94
CA ASP A 76 5.28 5.00 26.73
C ASP A 76 6.03 5.93 27.71
N ASP A 77 7.06 6.63 27.22
CA ASP A 77 7.66 7.79 27.92
C ASP A 77 6.71 9.00 27.76
N THR A 78 5.45 8.84 28.18
CA THR A 78 4.48 9.93 28.30
C THR A 78 3.96 10.06 29.72
N GLU A 79 4.87 10.36 30.65
CA GLU A 79 4.58 11.20 31.81
C GLU A 79 5.74 12.18 32.04
N GLN A 80 5.57 13.43 31.59
CA GLN A 80 6.24 14.63 32.11
C GLN A 80 5.19 15.73 32.29
#